data_AF-W2W5V0-F1
#
_entry.id   AF-W2W5V0-F1
#
_cell.length_a   1.000
_cell.length_b   1.000
_cell.length_c   1.000
_cell.angle_alpha   90.00
_cell.angle_beta   90.00
_cell.angle_gamma   90.00
#
_symmetry.space_group_name_H-M   'P 1'
#
loop_
_entity.id
_entity.type
_entity.pdbx_description
1 polymer ?
#
loop_
_entity_poly.entity_id
_entity_poly.type
_entity_poly.pdbx_seq_one_letter_code
_entity_poly.pdbx_strand_id
1 'polypeptide(L)'
;MTALDGDNANGETSTMHVSLKELTDAMDTAVYVAEKFPLVVDPSGQATRFLKYQRGTMLMVANPTDMESNSLRRHLIGALKHGSLLVINFDSLITLELEQFFTPDCFPREVFSRQQLFSPEVFGKLLRPSEGDPDATEFIINDHFKLVVLCRAETPPPTTAKEMCVIHVRLPSEGGKPDASSDTADFAKLLGVAKESKRNSTELVEAAFDNELDIVVSCLDKNYDIESEDGHGHTGLSEASCQGHKDIVSLLLERGADPNKCNDENRSPLYRAAYNGHLETMQLLLESGGDPRLRSKQGDSAYDVAKNAEAQALLAQWDLSKTDKLVEERRKVIEAKWQERITNHVEREQFALMQIHSELLEIARDGIVEDLEKRLEQLADEALETGERPRACADIRDEKGCTLLALAAQYDRVEMVSLLVSKGKALEIQAREMLAATVSSAQKEAVEKTTMLARVWKVNVNSRDCRGWTPVAIAVFHEAKKSLRVLLDNGADPSLKNQYNKNAYYFAKDDLDAANNIVKSRAEIRQVLIDWENEHRPAPVAPVPASPEQPRSKAGKLSPKKTASKTPKKTVNVSKSSTAGDAKAKTLKVKKAK
;
A
#
# COMPACT_ATOMS: atom_id res chain seq x y z
N MET A 1 -2.08 -18.49 -10.28
CA MET A 1 -1.87 -18.95 -11.68
C MET A 1 -3.16 -18.76 -12.46
N THR A 2 -3.38 -17.58 -13.01
CA THR A 2 -4.45 -17.28 -13.97
C THR A 2 -3.95 -17.58 -15.38
N ALA A 3 -4.83 -18.05 -16.27
CA ALA A 3 -4.43 -18.41 -17.62
C ALA A 3 -4.10 -17.16 -18.45
N LEU A 4 -2.89 -17.14 -19.00
CA LEU A 4 -2.59 -16.43 -20.24
C LEU A 4 -2.88 -17.43 -21.36
N ASP A 5 -4.02 -17.29 -22.04
CA ASP A 5 -4.24 -18.00 -23.30
C ASP A 5 -3.23 -17.49 -24.34
N GLY A 6 -2.54 -18.42 -25.00
CA GLY A 6 -1.40 -18.11 -25.86
C GLY A 6 -1.78 -17.63 -27.26
N ASP A 7 -0.76 -17.11 -27.97
CA ASP A 7 -0.76 -16.73 -29.40
C ASP A 7 -1.99 -15.96 -29.91
N ASN A 8 -1.92 -14.63 -29.83
CA ASN A 8 -2.76 -13.78 -30.67
C ASN A 8 -1.94 -12.68 -31.36
N ALA A 9 -1.38 -13.03 -32.52
CA ALA A 9 -0.64 -12.10 -33.39
C ALA A 9 -1.59 -11.17 -34.16
N ASN A 10 -2.32 -10.33 -33.42
CA ASN A 10 -3.13 -9.22 -33.92
C ASN A 10 -3.02 -8.03 -32.97
N GLY A 11 -3.01 -6.81 -33.51
CA GLY A 11 -2.82 -5.57 -32.76
C GLY A 11 -4.03 -5.11 -31.95
N GLU A 12 -4.65 -6.00 -31.17
CA GLU A 12 -5.71 -5.63 -30.22
C GLU A 12 -5.11 -4.97 -28.97
N THR A 13 -5.85 -4.03 -28.38
CA THR A 13 -5.40 -3.29 -27.20
C THR A 13 -5.44 -4.17 -25.96
N SER A 14 -4.27 -4.45 -25.36
CA SER A 14 -4.14 -5.16 -24.09
C SER A 14 -5.10 -4.55 -23.05
N THR A 15 -6.15 -5.30 -22.71
CA THR A 15 -7.27 -4.82 -21.90
C THR A 15 -7.43 -5.72 -20.68
N MET A 16 -7.18 -5.16 -19.50
CA MET A 16 -7.29 -5.83 -18.20
C MET A 16 -8.59 -5.42 -17.51
N HIS A 17 -9.19 -6.37 -16.78
CA HIS A 17 -10.35 -6.12 -15.92
C HIS A 17 -10.05 -6.59 -14.51
N VAL A 18 -9.98 -5.66 -13.55
CA VAL A 18 -9.43 -5.93 -12.21
C VAL A 18 -10.27 -5.28 -11.11
N SER A 19 -10.19 -5.76 -9.88
CA SER A 19 -10.68 -5.00 -8.72
C SER A 19 -9.65 -3.95 -8.29
N LEU A 20 -10.06 -3.00 -7.45
CA LEU A 20 -9.18 -1.98 -6.89
C LEU A 20 -7.96 -2.57 -6.13
N LYS A 21 -8.06 -3.81 -5.63
CA LYS A 21 -6.96 -4.50 -4.91
C LYS A 21 -5.86 -5.01 -5.82
N GLU A 22 -6.18 -5.26 -7.08
CA GLU A 22 -5.29 -5.83 -8.10
C GLU A 22 -4.73 -4.74 -9.02
N LEU A 23 -5.12 -3.47 -8.80
CA LEU A 23 -4.75 -2.33 -9.65
C LEU A 23 -3.24 -2.09 -9.72
N THR A 24 -2.50 -2.28 -8.61
CA THR A 24 -1.04 -2.18 -8.60
C THR A 24 -0.40 -3.23 -9.49
N ASP A 25 -0.74 -4.50 -9.28
CA ASP A 25 -0.22 -5.64 -10.04
C ASP A 25 -0.63 -5.56 -11.51
N ALA A 26 -1.79 -4.98 -11.82
CA ALA A 26 -2.23 -4.70 -13.19
C ALA A 26 -1.41 -3.57 -13.86
N MET A 27 -1.12 -2.49 -13.14
CA MET A 27 -0.24 -1.41 -13.62
C MET A 27 1.19 -1.92 -13.85
N ASP A 28 1.67 -2.83 -13.01
CA ASP A 28 2.99 -3.44 -13.16
C ASP A 28 3.01 -4.45 -14.31
N THR A 29 1.94 -5.24 -14.49
CA THR A 29 1.76 -6.11 -15.66
C THR A 29 1.72 -5.28 -16.95
N ALA A 30 1.03 -4.14 -16.96
CA ALA A 30 0.99 -3.24 -18.11
C ALA A 30 2.41 -2.75 -18.49
N VAL A 31 3.17 -2.21 -17.53
CA VAL A 31 4.47 -1.57 -17.81
C VAL A 31 5.58 -2.59 -18.06
N TYR A 32 5.62 -3.70 -17.33
CA TYR A 32 6.74 -4.65 -17.36
C TYR A 32 6.48 -5.95 -18.14
N VAL A 33 5.22 -6.24 -18.52
CA VAL A 33 4.89 -7.44 -19.34
C VAL A 33 4.26 -7.05 -20.68
N ALA A 34 3.40 -6.03 -20.73
CA ALA A 34 2.81 -5.51 -21.97
C ALA A 34 3.57 -4.32 -22.57
N GLU A 35 4.71 -3.91 -21.97
CA GLU A 35 5.58 -2.78 -22.35
C GLU A 35 4.85 -1.43 -22.58
N LYS A 36 3.67 -1.25 -21.97
CA LYS A 36 2.78 -0.11 -22.19
C LYS A 36 2.36 0.54 -20.90
N PHE A 37 2.38 1.88 -20.88
CA PHE A 37 1.87 2.62 -19.72
C PHE A 37 0.35 2.42 -19.53
N PRO A 38 -0.15 2.36 -18.27
CA PRO A 38 -1.55 2.08 -17.96
C PRO A 38 -2.50 3.26 -18.16
N LEU A 39 -3.60 3.00 -18.89
CA LEU A 39 -4.79 3.84 -18.99
C LEU A 39 -5.90 3.23 -18.11
N VAL A 40 -6.03 3.75 -16.91
CA VAL A 40 -6.95 3.23 -15.88
C VAL A 40 -8.33 3.84 -16.06
N VAL A 41 -9.30 2.98 -16.35
CA VAL A 41 -10.72 3.31 -16.51
C VAL A 41 -11.47 2.96 -15.23
N ASP A 42 -11.95 3.97 -14.52
CA ASP A 42 -12.75 3.81 -13.29
C ASP A 42 -13.90 4.83 -13.21
N PRO A 43 -15.12 4.46 -13.64
CA PRO A 43 -16.31 5.29 -13.48
C PRO A 43 -16.62 5.67 -12.02
N SER A 44 -16.17 4.88 -11.03
CA SER A 44 -16.43 5.11 -9.61
C SER A 44 -15.51 6.17 -8.98
N GLY A 45 -14.33 6.41 -9.54
CA GLY A 45 -13.32 7.34 -9.02
C GLY A 45 -12.64 6.87 -7.73
N GLN A 46 -12.69 5.58 -7.41
CA GLN A 46 -11.97 4.97 -6.29
C GLN A 46 -10.49 4.73 -6.63
N ALA A 47 -10.16 4.43 -7.89
CA ALA A 47 -8.79 4.40 -8.42
C ALA A 47 -8.14 5.79 -8.37
N THR A 48 -8.87 6.83 -8.79
CA THR A 48 -8.44 8.23 -8.64
C THR A 48 -8.12 8.58 -7.18
N ARG A 49 -8.96 8.13 -6.23
CA ARG A 49 -8.70 8.31 -4.79
C ARG A 49 -7.49 7.50 -4.32
N PHE A 50 -7.40 6.23 -4.70
CA PHE A 50 -6.29 5.33 -4.34
C PHE A 50 -4.94 5.89 -4.79
N LEU A 51 -4.81 6.22 -6.08
CA LEU A 51 -3.57 6.77 -6.65
C LEU A 51 -3.24 8.18 -6.11
N LYS A 52 -4.24 8.97 -5.69
CA LYS A 52 -4.01 10.25 -5.00
C LYS A 52 -3.37 10.11 -3.61
N TYR A 53 -3.42 8.92 -3.00
CA TYR A 53 -2.74 8.63 -1.73
C TYR A 53 -1.44 7.82 -1.90
N GLN A 54 -1.00 7.56 -3.15
CA GLN A 54 0.30 6.97 -3.43
C GLN A 54 1.40 8.05 -3.49
N ARG A 55 2.66 7.66 -3.29
CA ARG A 55 3.82 8.55 -3.52
C ARG A 55 3.96 8.79 -5.03
N GLY A 56 3.69 10.02 -5.48
CA GLY A 56 3.74 10.37 -6.89
C GLY A 56 3.21 11.78 -7.19
N THR A 57 3.35 12.20 -8.45
CA THR A 57 2.77 13.45 -8.96
C THR A 57 1.41 13.17 -9.58
N MET A 58 0.39 13.98 -9.27
CA MET A 58 -0.92 13.91 -9.93
C MET A 58 -1.29 15.28 -10.52
N LEU A 59 -1.42 15.30 -11.85
CA LEU A 59 -1.83 16.45 -12.66
C LEU A 59 -3.31 16.33 -13.03
N MET A 60 -4.05 17.43 -12.97
CA MET A 60 -5.48 17.48 -13.29
C MET A 60 -5.67 18.14 -14.66
N VAL A 61 -6.20 17.42 -15.66
CA VAL A 61 -6.40 17.98 -17.01
C VAL A 61 -7.41 19.15 -17.00
N ALA A 62 -8.28 19.19 -16.00
CA ALA A 62 -9.19 20.31 -15.76
C ALA A 62 -8.52 21.57 -15.16
N ASN A 63 -7.23 21.52 -14.79
CA ASN A 63 -6.46 22.68 -14.34
C ASN A 63 -5.47 23.13 -15.43
N PRO A 64 -5.66 24.30 -16.08
CA PRO A 64 -4.79 24.74 -17.18
C PRO A 64 -3.30 24.79 -16.82
N THR A 65 -2.95 25.19 -15.59
CA THR A 65 -1.55 25.32 -15.15
C THR A 65 -0.82 23.98 -15.00
N ASP A 66 -1.55 22.87 -14.88
CA ASP A 66 -0.96 21.52 -14.82
C ASP A 66 -0.59 21.05 -16.24
N MET A 67 -1.31 21.54 -17.25
CA MET A 67 -1.22 21.13 -18.66
C MET A 67 -0.44 22.11 -19.55
N GLU A 68 0.10 23.20 -18.98
CA GLU A 68 1.09 24.05 -19.66
C GLU A 68 2.35 23.24 -20.01
N SER A 69 2.94 23.44 -21.19
CA SER A 69 4.10 22.65 -21.66
C SER A 69 5.27 22.64 -20.67
N ASN A 70 5.61 23.80 -20.09
CA ASN A 70 6.67 23.91 -19.08
C ASN A 70 6.27 23.30 -17.72
N SER A 71 4.98 23.09 -17.45
CA SER A 71 4.49 22.37 -16.28
C SER A 71 4.60 20.86 -16.51
N LEU A 72 4.11 20.36 -17.65
CA LEU A 72 4.26 18.98 -18.09
C LEU A 72 5.73 18.56 -18.15
N ARG A 73 6.62 19.40 -18.71
CA ARG A 73 8.08 19.18 -18.75
C ARG A 73 8.67 18.93 -17.36
N ARG A 74 8.47 19.86 -16.42
CA ARG A 74 9.03 19.78 -15.06
C ARG A 74 8.48 18.59 -14.28
N HIS A 75 7.19 18.30 -14.40
CA HIS A 75 6.57 17.15 -13.72
C HIS A 75 6.99 15.81 -14.35
N LEU A 76 7.18 15.75 -15.68
CA LEU A 76 7.72 14.57 -16.37
C LEU A 76 9.17 14.31 -15.96
N ILE A 77 10.03 15.33 -15.93
CA ILE A 77 11.44 15.17 -15.53
C ILE A 77 11.56 14.87 -14.04
N GLY A 78 10.79 15.56 -13.18
CA GLY A 78 10.76 15.27 -11.75
C GLY A 78 10.28 13.85 -11.43
N ALA A 79 9.32 13.33 -12.19
CA ALA A 79 8.92 11.94 -12.10
C ALA A 79 10.00 10.99 -12.67
N LEU A 80 10.53 11.25 -13.87
CA LEU A 80 11.62 10.46 -14.46
C LEU A 80 12.88 10.42 -13.58
N LYS A 81 13.16 11.43 -12.75
CA LYS A 81 14.32 11.44 -11.84
C LYS A 81 14.01 10.86 -10.45
N HIS A 82 12.83 11.12 -9.90
CA HIS A 82 12.53 10.85 -8.47
C HIS A 82 11.20 10.14 -8.21
N GLY A 83 10.24 10.17 -9.14
CA GLY A 83 8.88 9.69 -8.94
C GLY A 83 8.58 8.36 -9.63
N SER A 84 8.22 7.35 -8.85
CA SER A 84 7.67 6.09 -9.37
C SER A 84 6.30 6.24 -10.07
N LEU A 85 5.69 7.44 -10.03
CA LEU A 85 4.34 7.66 -10.56
C LEU A 85 4.13 9.10 -11.04
N LEU A 86 3.73 9.26 -12.29
CA LEU A 86 3.13 10.48 -12.84
C LEU A 86 1.71 10.15 -13.32
N VAL A 87 0.70 10.71 -12.65
CA VAL A 87 -0.71 10.48 -12.96
C VAL A 87 -1.29 11.71 -13.66
N ILE A 88 -1.90 11.53 -14.83
CA ILE A 88 -2.62 12.58 -15.56
C ILE A 88 -4.11 12.25 -15.54
N ASN A 89 -4.92 13.11 -14.92
CA ASN A 89 -6.30 12.81 -14.58
C ASN A 89 -7.32 13.53 -15.49
N PHE A 90 -8.04 12.74 -16.30
CA PHE A 90 -9.09 13.15 -17.23
C PHE A 90 -10.51 13.03 -16.63
N ASP A 91 -10.64 13.02 -15.29
CA ASP A 91 -11.87 12.81 -14.49
C ASP A 91 -13.17 13.51 -14.98
N SER A 92 -13.07 14.56 -15.82
CA SER A 92 -14.20 15.35 -16.34
C SER A 92 -14.21 15.58 -17.86
N LEU A 93 -13.23 15.09 -18.64
CA LEU A 93 -12.99 15.53 -20.03
C LEU A 93 -12.82 14.36 -21.01
N ILE A 94 -13.93 13.65 -21.24
CA ILE A 94 -14.00 12.35 -21.95
C ILE A 94 -13.63 12.38 -23.44
N THR A 95 -13.42 13.56 -24.03
CA THR A 95 -13.09 13.75 -25.45
C THR A 95 -11.69 14.36 -25.66
N LEU A 96 -10.89 14.49 -24.61
CA LEU A 96 -9.48 14.87 -24.74
C LEU A 96 -8.63 13.61 -24.86
N GLU A 97 -7.72 13.63 -25.83
CA GLU A 97 -6.66 12.65 -26.03
C GLU A 97 -5.36 13.23 -25.45
N LEU A 98 -4.50 12.41 -24.84
CA LEU A 98 -3.23 12.87 -24.28
C LEU A 98 -2.33 13.51 -25.35
N GLU A 99 -2.43 13.02 -26.59
CA GLU A 99 -1.67 13.50 -27.74
C GLU A 99 -1.90 14.98 -28.07
N GLN A 100 -2.97 15.60 -27.58
CA GLN A 100 -3.24 17.04 -27.78
C GLN A 100 -2.26 17.94 -27.01
N PHE A 101 -1.57 17.39 -26.01
CA PHE A 101 -0.55 18.09 -25.22
C PHE A 101 0.89 17.83 -25.69
N PHE A 102 1.06 17.05 -26.77
CA PHE A 102 2.39 16.65 -27.23
C PHE A 102 3.18 17.79 -27.85
N THR A 103 4.38 18.01 -27.31
CA THR A 103 5.31 19.08 -27.67
C THR A 103 6.74 18.52 -27.60
N PRO A 104 7.52 18.50 -28.71
CA PRO A 104 8.80 17.78 -28.77
C PRO A 104 9.81 18.14 -27.66
N ASP A 105 9.83 19.41 -27.26
CA ASP A 105 10.79 19.97 -26.31
C ASP A 105 10.30 19.96 -24.84
N CYS A 106 9.13 19.40 -24.55
CA CYS A 106 8.47 19.48 -23.23
C CYS A 106 7.71 18.21 -22.82
N PHE A 107 6.91 17.64 -23.72
CA PHE A 107 6.11 16.44 -23.48
C PHE A 107 5.99 15.65 -24.80
N PRO A 108 6.99 14.84 -25.17
CA PRO A 108 7.13 14.26 -26.51
C PRO A 108 6.18 13.06 -26.72
N ARG A 109 5.96 12.60 -27.97
CA ARG A 109 5.07 11.44 -28.24
C ARG A 109 5.60 10.16 -27.60
N GLU A 110 6.92 10.08 -27.55
CA GLU A 110 7.73 9.01 -27.01
C GLU A 110 7.40 8.68 -25.54
N VAL A 111 6.67 9.55 -24.80
CA VAL A 111 6.16 9.24 -23.44
C VAL A 111 5.25 8.02 -23.38
N PHE A 112 4.67 7.55 -24.49
CA PHE A 112 3.92 6.29 -24.52
C PHE A 112 4.80 5.04 -24.47
N SER A 113 6.05 5.11 -24.93
CA SER A 113 6.97 3.98 -24.97
C SER A 113 8.15 4.21 -24.04
N ARG A 114 8.22 3.40 -22.97
CA ARG A 114 9.34 3.46 -22.01
C ARG A 114 10.71 3.37 -22.71
N GLN A 115 10.85 2.45 -23.67
CA GLN A 115 12.08 2.25 -24.45
C GLN A 115 12.51 3.51 -25.21
N GLN A 116 11.55 4.25 -25.79
CA GLN A 116 11.83 5.49 -26.53
C GLN A 116 12.10 6.66 -25.58
N LEU A 117 11.25 6.85 -24.57
CA LEU A 117 11.38 7.90 -23.55
C LEU A 117 12.72 7.83 -22.81
N PHE A 118 13.20 6.61 -22.54
CA PHE A 118 14.45 6.38 -21.80
C PHE A 118 15.70 6.47 -22.70
N SER A 119 15.56 6.75 -24.01
CA SER A 119 16.71 7.00 -24.88
C SER A 119 17.31 8.40 -24.60
N PRO A 120 18.66 8.55 -24.53
CA PRO A 120 19.30 9.84 -24.32
C PRO A 120 18.94 10.90 -25.36
N GLU A 121 18.61 10.49 -26.58
CA GLU A 121 18.13 11.37 -27.64
C GLU A 121 16.74 11.97 -27.36
N VAL A 122 15.92 11.34 -26.52
CA VAL A 122 14.58 11.83 -26.16
C VAL A 122 14.63 12.57 -24.83
N PHE A 123 15.04 11.93 -23.73
CA PHE A 123 15.05 12.61 -22.43
C PHE A 123 16.02 13.79 -22.40
N GLY A 124 17.16 13.69 -23.09
CA GLY A 124 18.16 14.76 -23.16
C GLY A 124 17.64 16.05 -23.80
N LYS A 125 16.61 15.97 -24.67
CA LYS A 125 15.92 17.15 -25.23
C LYS A 125 14.98 17.83 -24.25
N LEU A 126 14.55 17.13 -23.19
CA LEU A 126 13.65 17.66 -22.17
C LEU A 126 14.41 18.44 -21.10
N LEU A 127 15.63 17.99 -20.76
CA LEU A 127 16.49 18.60 -19.76
C LEU A 127 16.90 20.04 -20.14
N ARG A 128 16.92 20.92 -19.14
CA ARG A 128 17.35 22.32 -19.23
C ARG A 128 18.34 22.59 -18.10
N PRO A 129 19.66 22.40 -18.30
CA PRO A 129 20.67 22.73 -17.30
C PRO A 129 20.62 24.19 -16.82
N SER A 130 20.19 25.11 -17.69
CA SER A 130 19.90 26.51 -17.36
C SER A 130 18.71 26.73 -16.40
N GLU A 131 17.88 25.72 -16.16
CA GLU A 131 16.70 25.75 -15.28
C GLU A 131 16.86 24.83 -14.05
N GLY A 132 18.04 24.23 -13.84
CA GLY A 132 18.36 23.40 -12.67
C GLY A 132 18.18 21.88 -12.85
N ASP A 133 17.85 21.42 -14.05
CA ASP A 133 17.97 20.01 -14.41
C ASP A 133 19.47 19.62 -14.48
N PRO A 134 19.86 18.35 -14.22
CA PRO A 134 21.23 17.90 -14.47
C PRO A 134 21.50 17.73 -15.98
N ASP A 135 22.78 17.59 -16.34
CA ASP A 135 23.18 17.27 -17.72
C ASP A 135 22.75 15.85 -18.12
N ALA A 136 22.56 15.63 -19.43
CA ALA A 136 22.04 14.35 -19.96
C ALA A 136 22.95 13.14 -19.72
N THR A 137 24.22 13.36 -19.36
CA THR A 137 25.18 12.33 -18.93
C THR A 137 25.08 11.97 -17.45
N GLU A 138 24.42 12.80 -16.65
CA GLU A 138 24.27 12.64 -15.19
C GLU A 138 22.80 12.33 -14.80
N PHE A 139 21.86 12.52 -15.72
CA PHE A 139 20.45 12.19 -15.54
C PHE A 139 20.18 10.68 -15.62
N ILE A 140 20.28 10.01 -14.47
CA ILE A 140 19.79 8.63 -14.32
C ILE A 140 18.27 8.66 -14.23
N ILE A 141 17.59 7.89 -15.09
CA ILE A 141 16.13 7.72 -15.02
C ILE A 141 15.78 6.66 -13.96
N ASN A 142 14.79 7.00 -13.14
CA ASN A 142 14.13 6.12 -12.19
C ASN A 142 13.40 5.00 -12.93
N ASP A 143 13.92 3.77 -12.86
CA ASP A 143 13.35 2.59 -13.50
C ASP A 143 11.94 2.21 -12.98
N HIS A 144 11.42 2.90 -11.97
CA HIS A 144 10.10 2.65 -11.39
C HIS A 144 9.09 3.70 -11.85
N PHE A 145 9.50 4.66 -12.69
CA PHE A 145 8.62 5.62 -13.35
C PHE A 145 7.49 4.92 -14.12
N LYS A 146 6.25 5.27 -13.77
CA LYS A 146 5.03 4.83 -14.42
C LYS A 146 4.18 6.06 -14.75
N LEU A 147 4.05 6.38 -16.04
CA LEU A 147 2.99 7.28 -16.51
C LEU A 147 1.65 6.55 -16.36
N VAL A 148 0.65 7.19 -15.76
CA VAL A 148 -0.70 6.66 -15.62
C VAL A 148 -1.69 7.70 -16.13
N VAL A 149 -2.59 7.31 -17.02
CA VAL A 149 -3.74 8.14 -17.37
C VAL A 149 -4.97 7.61 -16.65
N LEU A 150 -5.71 8.47 -15.96
CA LEU A 150 -6.98 8.14 -15.32
C LEU A 150 -8.15 8.69 -16.14
N CYS A 151 -9.17 7.87 -16.39
CA CYS A 151 -10.43 8.30 -17.00
C CYS A 151 -11.64 7.68 -16.30
N ARG A 152 -12.74 8.44 -16.24
CA ARG A 152 -14.03 8.00 -15.66
C ARG A 152 -15.07 7.60 -16.70
N ALA A 153 -14.80 7.80 -17.99
CA ALA A 153 -15.65 7.33 -19.05
C ALA A 153 -15.58 5.80 -19.15
N GLU A 154 -16.71 5.12 -19.32
CA GLU A 154 -16.73 3.67 -19.56
C GLU A 154 -15.96 3.29 -20.84
N THR A 155 -15.98 4.19 -21.82
CA THR A 155 -15.13 4.15 -23.03
C THR A 155 -13.97 5.15 -22.88
N PRO A 156 -12.70 4.71 -22.80
CA PRO A 156 -11.55 5.61 -22.74
C PRO A 156 -11.31 6.39 -24.05
N PRO A 157 -10.49 7.46 -24.04
CA PRO A 157 -10.11 8.22 -25.24
C PRO A 157 -9.48 7.31 -26.33
N PRO A 158 -10.06 7.23 -27.54
CA PRO A 158 -9.79 6.16 -28.50
C PRO A 158 -8.46 6.24 -29.28
N THR A 159 -7.67 7.31 -29.18
CA THR A 159 -6.28 7.31 -29.69
C THR A 159 -5.29 7.03 -28.57
N THR A 160 -5.43 7.67 -27.40
CA THR A 160 -4.63 7.35 -26.20
C THR A 160 -4.75 5.86 -25.81
N ALA A 161 -5.95 5.27 -25.90
CA ALA A 161 -6.20 3.86 -25.58
C ALA A 161 -5.54 2.84 -26.52
N LYS A 162 -5.03 3.25 -27.70
CA LYS A 162 -4.30 2.36 -28.60
C LYS A 162 -2.84 2.22 -28.21
N GLU A 163 -2.23 3.31 -27.77
CA GLU A 163 -0.83 3.36 -27.37
C GLU A 163 -0.63 2.82 -25.95
N MET A 164 -1.62 2.99 -25.07
CA MET A 164 -1.60 2.54 -23.67
C MET A 164 -2.19 1.14 -23.45
N CYS A 165 -1.99 0.56 -22.26
CA CYS A 165 -2.65 -0.66 -21.79
C CYS A 165 -3.90 -0.29 -20.99
N VAL A 166 -5.08 -0.78 -21.37
CA VAL A 166 -6.36 -0.35 -20.77
C VAL A 166 -6.69 -1.19 -19.53
N ILE A 167 -6.87 -0.56 -18.37
CA ILE A 167 -7.16 -1.25 -17.10
C ILE A 167 -8.52 -0.79 -16.58
N HIS A 168 -9.56 -1.59 -16.78
CA HIS A 168 -10.90 -1.32 -16.24
C HIS A 168 -11.02 -1.80 -14.79
N VAL A 169 -11.23 -0.86 -13.87
CA VAL A 169 -11.47 -1.15 -12.45
C VAL A 169 -12.96 -1.46 -12.24
N ARG A 170 -13.26 -2.70 -11.85
CA ARG A 170 -14.63 -3.17 -11.57
C ARG A 170 -15.01 -2.89 -10.12
N LEU A 171 -16.22 -2.36 -9.92
CA LEU A 171 -16.88 -2.40 -8.61
C LEU A 171 -17.20 -3.86 -8.23
N PRO A 172 -17.04 -4.26 -6.95
CA PRO A 172 -17.44 -5.59 -6.50
C PRO A 172 -18.96 -5.72 -6.59
N SER A 173 -19.44 -6.63 -7.45
CA SER A 173 -20.86 -6.95 -7.56
C SER A 173 -21.36 -7.68 -6.30
N GLU A 174 -22.61 -7.41 -5.91
CA GLU A 174 -23.26 -8.17 -4.85
C GLU A 174 -23.48 -9.62 -5.31
N GLY A 175 -22.91 -10.59 -4.58
CA GLY A 175 -23.23 -12.01 -4.77
C GLY A 175 -22.15 -12.92 -5.40
N GLY A 176 -20.86 -12.67 -5.15
CA GLY A 176 -19.79 -13.66 -5.36
C GLY A 176 -19.31 -14.27 -4.04
N LYS A 177 -19.26 -15.59 -3.90
CA LYS A 177 -18.55 -16.25 -2.79
C LYS A 177 -17.04 -16.28 -3.11
N PRO A 178 -16.15 -16.00 -2.14
CA PRO A 178 -14.73 -16.30 -2.30
C PRO A 178 -14.49 -17.81 -2.12
N ASP A 179 -13.85 -18.44 -3.09
CA ASP A 179 -13.28 -19.79 -2.92
C ASP A 179 -12.01 -19.74 -2.06
N ALA A 180 -11.74 -20.82 -1.32
CA ALA A 180 -10.78 -20.83 -0.22
C ALA A 180 -9.66 -21.86 -0.42
N SER A 181 -8.64 -21.51 -1.20
CA SER A 181 -7.32 -22.19 -1.22
C SER A 181 -6.26 -21.40 -2.00
N SER A 182 -5.35 -20.71 -1.29
CA SER A 182 -4.00 -20.33 -1.77
C SER A 182 -3.24 -19.67 -0.60
N ASP A 183 -2.24 -20.36 -0.06
CA ASP A 183 -1.67 -20.02 1.25
C ASP A 183 -0.58 -18.93 1.20
N THR A 184 -0.69 -17.95 2.10
CA THR A 184 0.38 -17.19 2.80
C THR A 184 1.61 -16.59 2.08
N ALA A 185 1.84 -16.80 0.78
CA ALA A 185 2.94 -16.22 0.02
C ALA A 185 2.69 -14.75 -0.36
N ASP A 186 1.45 -14.42 -0.75
CA ASP A 186 1.05 -13.05 -1.17
C ASP A 186 1.23 -11.97 -0.09
N PHE A 187 1.55 -12.34 1.15
CA PHE A 187 1.78 -11.39 2.25
C PHE A 187 3.07 -10.56 2.09
N ALA A 188 4.06 -11.07 1.33
CA ALA A 188 5.30 -10.34 1.03
C ALA A 188 5.08 -9.25 -0.04
N LYS A 189 4.30 -9.55 -1.11
CA LYS A 189 3.84 -8.55 -2.09
C LYS A 189 3.06 -7.40 -1.45
N LEU A 190 2.31 -7.68 -0.37
CA LEU A 190 1.41 -6.73 0.29
C LEU A 190 2.13 -5.68 1.17
N LEU A 191 3.47 -5.56 1.12
CA LEU A 191 4.25 -4.73 2.06
C LEU A 191 4.66 -3.34 1.59
N GLY A 192 4.35 -2.94 0.34
CA GLY A 192 4.13 -1.53 -0.02
C GLY A 192 5.31 -0.55 0.05
N VAL A 193 6.49 -0.95 0.51
CA VAL A 193 7.74 -0.23 0.21
C VAL A 193 7.84 -0.15 -1.31
N ALA A 194 8.26 1.01 -1.84
CA ALA A 194 8.78 1.09 -3.20
C ALA A 194 10.12 0.34 -3.23
N LYS A 195 10.06 -1.00 -3.21
CA LYS A 195 11.20 -1.85 -3.55
C LYS A 195 11.61 -1.38 -4.94
N GLU A 196 12.83 -0.89 -5.05
CA GLU A 196 13.44 -0.59 -6.34
C GLU A 196 13.18 -1.82 -7.24
N SER A 197 12.74 -1.63 -8.48
CA SER A 197 12.76 -2.67 -9.53
C SER A 197 14.20 -2.93 -10.00
N LYS A 198 15.06 -3.15 -9.00
CA LYS A 198 16.21 -4.02 -8.96
C LYS A 198 16.18 -4.96 -10.15
N ARG A 199 17.18 -4.82 -11.02
CA ARG A 199 17.36 -5.70 -12.17
C ARG A 199 17.67 -7.08 -11.63
N ASN A 200 16.63 -7.90 -11.46
CA ASN A 200 16.71 -9.19 -10.78
C ASN A 200 17.41 -10.21 -11.67
N SER A 201 18.30 -11.00 -11.10
CA SER A 201 19.04 -12.05 -11.79
C SER A 201 18.97 -13.37 -11.02
N THR A 202 18.31 -14.38 -11.58
CA THR A 202 18.45 -15.75 -11.08
C THR A 202 19.85 -16.30 -11.38
N GLU A 203 20.46 -15.92 -12.51
CA GLU A 203 21.87 -16.20 -12.88
C GLU A 203 22.84 -15.79 -11.75
N LEU A 204 22.60 -14.66 -11.06
CA LEU A 204 23.42 -14.23 -9.91
C LEU A 204 23.23 -15.14 -8.68
N VAL A 205 22.01 -15.60 -8.42
CA VAL A 205 21.69 -16.48 -7.27
C VAL A 205 22.20 -17.90 -7.51
N GLU A 206 22.02 -18.41 -8.72
CA GLU A 206 22.49 -19.70 -9.21
C GLU A 206 24.03 -19.75 -9.18
N ALA A 207 24.72 -18.76 -9.76
CA ALA A 207 26.18 -18.65 -9.68
C ALA A 207 26.71 -18.56 -8.24
N ALA A 208 25.98 -17.89 -7.34
CA ALA A 208 26.31 -17.81 -5.93
C ALA A 208 26.03 -19.12 -5.15
N PHE A 209 25.22 -20.04 -5.68
CA PHE A 209 24.99 -21.39 -5.17
C PHE A 209 26.06 -22.38 -5.68
N ASP A 210 26.43 -22.30 -6.96
CA ASP A 210 27.38 -23.21 -7.61
C ASP A 210 28.87 -22.79 -7.47
N ASN A 211 29.14 -21.72 -6.72
CA ASN A 211 30.47 -21.13 -6.45
C ASN A 211 31.16 -20.47 -7.67
N GLU A 212 30.37 -19.97 -8.63
CA GLU A 212 30.86 -19.35 -9.86
C GLU A 212 31.16 -17.85 -9.67
N LEU A 213 32.21 -17.56 -8.89
CA LEU A 213 32.64 -16.20 -8.51
C LEU A 213 32.75 -15.24 -9.71
N ASP A 214 33.31 -15.70 -10.84
CA ASP A 214 33.46 -14.88 -12.06
C ASP A 214 32.10 -14.45 -12.65
N ILE A 215 31.07 -15.29 -12.53
CA ILE A 215 29.71 -14.96 -13.00
C ILE A 215 29.02 -14.04 -12.00
N VAL A 216 29.19 -14.25 -10.69
CA VAL A 216 28.71 -13.29 -9.66
C VAL A 216 29.31 -11.90 -9.88
N VAL A 217 30.63 -11.79 -10.08
CA VAL A 217 31.30 -10.53 -10.45
C VAL A 217 30.73 -9.97 -11.75
N SER A 218 30.61 -10.79 -12.80
CA SER A 218 30.06 -10.37 -14.08
C SER A 218 28.63 -9.84 -13.97
N CYS A 219 27.78 -10.42 -13.12
CA CYS A 219 26.41 -9.97 -12.92
C CYS A 219 26.36 -8.63 -12.15
N LEU A 220 27.15 -8.48 -11.10
CA LEU A 220 27.26 -7.22 -10.36
C LEU A 220 27.80 -6.09 -11.26
N ASP A 221 28.82 -6.38 -12.07
CA ASP A 221 29.44 -5.41 -12.99
C ASP A 221 28.53 -5.09 -14.21
N LYS A 222 27.58 -5.99 -14.55
CA LYS A 222 26.44 -5.72 -15.47
C LYS A 222 25.32 -4.89 -14.81
N ASN A 223 25.49 -4.44 -13.56
CA ASN A 223 24.49 -3.72 -12.77
C ASN A 223 23.16 -4.50 -12.62
N TYR A 224 23.25 -5.82 -12.43
CA TYR A 224 22.17 -6.57 -11.76
C TYR A 224 22.18 -6.24 -10.26
N ASP A 225 21.02 -6.34 -9.62
CA ASP A 225 20.91 -6.02 -8.20
C ASP A 225 21.61 -7.04 -7.31
N ILE A 226 22.24 -6.55 -6.24
CA ILE A 226 22.94 -7.38 -5.26
C ILE A 226 21.98 -8.18 -4.36
N GLU A 227 20.76 -7.69 -4.17
CA GLU A 227 19.64 -8.42 -3.54
C GLU A 227 18.71 -9.07 -4.59
N SER A 228 19.24 -9.41 -5.78
CA SER A 228 18.55 -10.29 -6.72
C SER A 228 18.13 -11.57 -6.00
N GLU A 229 16.87 -11.97 -6.15
CA GLU A 229 16.25 -13.08 -5.42
C GLU A 229 15.61 -14.12 -6.35
N ASP A 230 15.61 -15.39 -5.93
CA ASP A 230 14.93 -16.49 -6.62
C ASP A 230 13.42 -16.51 -6.35
N GLY A 231 12.73 -17.55 -6.84
CA GLY A 231 11.29 -17.78 -6.61
C GLY A 231 10.89 -18.13 -5.15
N HIS A 232 11.83 -18.06 -4.20
CA HIS A 232 11.66 -18.33 -2.77
C HIS A 232 12.28 -17.22 -1.89
N GLY A 233 12.69 -16.10 -2.50
CA GLY A 233 13.30 -14.96 -1.81
C GLY A 233 14.76 -15.16 -1.39
N HIS A 234 15.44 -16.21 -1.87
CA HIS A 234 16.86 -16.41 -1.63
C HIS A 234 17.69 -15.46 -2.50
N THR A 235 18.52 -14.63 -1.86
CA THR A 235 19.53 -13.83 -2.58
C THR A 235 20.83 -14.60 -2.77
N GLY A 236 21.72 -14.12 -3.65
CA GLY A 236 23.04 -14.72 -3.81
C GLY A 236 23.83 -14.83 -2.50
N LEU A 237 23.69 -13.84 -1.60
CA LEU A 237 24.29 -13.92 -0.27
C LEU A 237 23.66 -15.05 0.57
N SER A 238 22.36 -15.29 0.43
CA SER A 238 21.63 -16.36 1.11
C SER A 238 22.08 -17.74 0.66
N GLU A 239 22.30 -17.96 -0.65
CA GLU A 239 22.78 -19.25 -1.17
C GLU A 239 24.26 -19.49 -0.94
N ALA A 240 25.12 -18.49 -1.17
CA ALA A 240 26.55 -18.60 -0.84
C ALA A 240 26.75 -18.88 0.66
N SER A 241 25.91 -18.30 1.53
CA SER A 241 25.89 -18.61 2.96
C SER A 241 25.33 -19.99 3.29
N CYS A 242 24.40 -20.51 2.47
CA CYS A 242 23.85 -21.85 2.60
C CYS A 242 24.88 -22.95 2.30
N GLN A 243 25.77 -22.71 1.34
CA GLN A 243 26.81 -23.66 0.91
C GLN A 243 28.18 -23.44 1.56
N GLY A 244 28.39 -22.29 2.22
CA GLY A 244 29.66 -21.93 2.86
C GLY A 244 30.70 -21.35 1.91
N HIS A 245 30.28 -20.80 0.76
CA HIS A 245 31.14 -20.20 -0.27
C HIS A 245 31.68 -18.85 0.18
N LYS A 246 32.61 -18.90 1.14
CA LYS A 246 33.12 -17.74 1.90
C LYS A 246 33.58 -16.58 1.02
N ASP A 247 34.23 -16.85 -0.11
CA ASP A 247 34.80 -15.81 -0.96
C ASP A 247 33.71 -15.01 -1.70
N ILE A 248 32.63 -15.68 -2.13
CA ILE A 248 31.42 -15.02 -2.67
C ILE A 248 30.67 -14.26 -1.56
N VAL A 249 30.58 -14.84 -0.35
CA VAL A 249 30.00 -14.14 0.81
C VAL A 249 30.77 -12.86 1.13
N SER A 250 32.10 -12.89 1.12
CA SER A 250 32.95 -11.71 1.35
C SER A 250 32.72 -10.65 0.27
N LEU A 251 32.83 -11.04 -1.01
CA LEU A 251 32.58 -10.14 -2.15
C LEU A 251 31.22 -9.46 -2.05
N LEU A 252 30.15 -10.21 -1.77
CA LEU A 252 28.80 -9.65 -1.69
C LEU A 252 28.67 -8.68 -0.51
N LEU A 253 29.19 -9.02 0.68
CA LEU A 253 29.17 -8.12 1.85
C LEU A 253 29.98 -6.84 1.61
N GLU A 254 31.16 -6.95 0.98
CA GLU A 254 32.01 -5.82 0.57
C GLU A 254 31.33 -4.92 -0.48
N ARG A 255 30.63 -5.51 -1.46
CA ARG A 255 29.85 -4.81 -2.48
C ARG A 255 28.55 -4.21 -1.91
N GLY A 256 28.14 -4.59 -0.69
CA GLY A 256 27.07 -3.93 0.07
C GLY A 256 25.82 -4.79 0.35
N ALA A 257 25.87 -6.10 0.13
CA ALA A 257 24.75 -7.02 0.36
C ALA A 257 24.32 -7.06 1.84
N ASP A 258 23.01 -7.04 2.12
CA ASP A 258 22.46 -7.00 3.48
C ASP A 258 22.56 -8.36 4.19
N PRO A 259 23.38 -8.50 5.25
CA PRO A 259 23.52 -9.75 5.99
C PRO A 259 22.25 -10.19 6.73
N ASN A 260 21.22 -9.35 6.77
CA ASN A 260 19.93 -9.60 7.43
C ASN A 260 18.77 -9.86 6.45
N LYS A 261 19.01 -9.78 5.13
CA LYS A 261 18.00 -10.03 4.08
C LYS A 261 17.52 -11.49 4.14
N CYS A 262 16.33 -11.68 4.69
CA CYS A 262 15.72 -13.00 4.84
C CYS A 262 14.96 -13.45 3.58
N ASN A 263 14.86 -14.78 3.41
CA ASN A 263 14.03 -15.42 2.39
C ASN A 263 12.54 -15.46 2.80
N ASP A 264 11.69 -16.09 1.97
CA ASP A 264 10.25 -16.23 2.23
C ASP A 264 9.90 -17.03 3.51
N GLU A 265 10.85 -17.74 4.13
CA GLU A 265 10.67 -18.45 5.40
C GLU A 265 11.20 -17.65 6.61
N ASN A 266 11.51 -16.37 6.44
CA ASN A 266 12.22 -15.50 7.39
C ASN A 266 13.60 -16.06 7.82
N ARG A 267 14.26 -16.86 6.97
CA ARG A 267 15.61 -17.38 7.24
C ARG A 267 16.65 -16.42 6.70
N SER A 268 17.48 -15.89 7.59
CA SER A 268 18.61 -15.02 7.24
C SER A 268 19.80 -15.84 6.65
N PRO A 269 20.77 -15.20 5.97
CA PRO A 269 22.00 -15.85 5.55
C PRO A 269 22.72 -16.54 6.72
N LEU A 270 22.74 -15.90 7.90
CA LEU A 270 23.33 -16.44 9.12
C LEU A 270 22.59 -17.70 9.63
N TYR A 271 21.26 -17.74 9.54
CA TYR A 271 20.46 -18.93 9.84
C TYR A 271 20.87 -20.10 8.92
N ARG A 272 21.02 -19.86 7.61
CA ARG A 272 21.38 -20.90 6.64
C ARG A 272 22.81 -21.41 6.84
N ALA A 273 23.76 -20.51 7.08
CA ALA A 273 25.13 -20.88 7.45
C ALA A 273 25.18 -21.73 8.73
N ALA A 274 24.38 -21.40 9.75
CA ALA A 274 24.27 -22.18 10.98
C ALA A 274 23.62 -23.55 10.77
N TYR A 275 22.53 -23.62 9.98
CA TYR A 275 21.82 -24.86 9.64
C TYR A 275 22.71 -25.86 8.89
N ASN A 276 23.63 -25.38 8.03
CA ASN A 276 24.59 -26.23 7.32
C ASN A 276 25.98 -26.33 7.98
N GLY A 277 26.25 -25.55 9.03
CA GLY A 277 27.43 -25.68 9.90
C GLY A 277 28.70 -24.96 9.40
N HIS A 278 28.54 -23.91 8.60
CA HIS A 278 29.66 -23.18 7.98
C HIS A 278 30.21 -22.09 8.92
N LEU A 279 31.07 -22.48 9.87
CA LEU A 279 31.57 -21.63 10.96
C LEU A 279 32.24 -20.34 10.49
N GLU A 280 33.13 -20.42 9.50
CA GLU A 280 33.86 -19.28 8.96
C GLU A 280 32.92 -18.28 8.27
N THR A 281 31.86 -18.78 7.65
CA THR A 281 30.80 -17.99 7.02
C THR A 281 29.89 -17.35 8.06
N MET A 282 29.54 -18.07 9.14
CA MET A 282 28.81 -17.49 10.28
C MET A 282 29.60 -16.35 10.93
N GLN A 283 30.91 -16.52 11.15
CA GLN A 283 31.76 -15.46 11.71
C GLN A 283 31.80 -14.23 10.80
N LEU A 284 32.01 -14.42 9.49
CA LEU A 284 32.06 -13.34 8.51
C LEU A 284 30.74 -12.53 8.45
N LEU A 285 29.60 -13.22 8.52
CA LEU A 285 28.27 -12.59 8.56
C LEU A 285 28.05 -11.81 9.86
N LEU A 286 28.40 -12.39 11.01
CA LEU A 286 28.32 -11.73 12.32
C LEU A 286 29.20 -10.47 12.36
N GLU A 287 30.43 -10.55 11.85
CA GLU A 287 31.37 -9.43 11.75
C GLU A 287 30.93 -8.34 10.76
N SER A 288 30.05 -8.67 9.82
CA SER A 288 29.46 -7.73 8.85
C SER A 288 28.10 -7.13 9.28
N GLY A 289 27.64 -7.44 10.51
CA GLY A 289 26.38 -6.93 11.07
C GLY A 289 25.16 -7.84 10.92
N GLY A 290 25.37 -9.13 10.65
CA GLY A 290 24.31 -10.14 10.70
C GLY A 290 23.80 -10.35 12.12
N ASP A 291 22.48 -10.34 12.30
CA ASP A 291 21.82 -10.38 13.60
C ASP A 291 21.40 -11.81 14.00
N PRO A 292 22.01 -12.42 15.04
CA PRO A 292 21.65 -13.75 15.51
C PRO A 292 20.27 -13.82 16.20
N ARG A 293 19.62 -12.67 16.47
CA ARG A 293 18.28 -12.58 17.07
C ARG A 293 17.15 -12.84 16.08
N LEU A 294 17.43 -12.83 14.77
CA LEU A 294 16.44 -13.09 13.71
C LEU A 294 15.88 -14.52 13.81
N ARG A 295 14.60 -14.67 13.50
CA ARG A 295 13.84 -15.93 13.65
C ARG A 295 13.03 -16.28 12.40
N SER A 296 13.00 -17.57 12.08
CA SER A 296 12.21 -18.15 10.98
C SER A 296 10.70 -17.95 11.20
N LYS A 297 9.89 -18.26 10.18
CA LYS A 297 8.42 -18.35 10.29
C LYS A 297 7.96 -19.38 11.34
N GLN A 298 8.81 -20.36 11.67
CA GLN A 298 8.56 -21.36 12.72
C GLN A 298 8.95 -20.87 14.12
N GLY A 299 9.73 -19.78 14.21
CA GLY A 299 10.20 -19.16 15.45
C GLY A 299 11.64 -19.49 15.82
N ASP A 300 12.33 -20.35 15.06
CA ASP A 300 13.70 -20.78 15.34
C ASP A 300 14.72 -19.70 14.96
N SER A 301 15.73 -19.49 15.81
CA SER A 301 16.89 -18.61 15.53
C SER A 301 18.08 -19.41 14.97
N ALA A 302 19.11 -18.70 14.51
CA ALA A 302 20.36 -19.33 14.06
C ALA A 302 21.01 -20.23 15.12
N TYR A 303 20.81 -19.95 16.42
CA TYR A 303 21.32 -20.79 17.52
C TYR A 303 20.51 -22.09 17.67
N ASP A 304 19.19 -21.99 17.54
CA ASP A 304 18.25 -23.10 17.73
C ASP A 304 18.46 -24.18 16.65
N VAL A 305 18.92 -23.79 15.45
CA VAL A 305 19.15 -24.68 14.30
C VAL A 305 20.62 -24.99 13.99
N ALA A 306 21.56 -24.49 14.79
CA ALA A 306 22.99 -24.64 14.52
C ALA A 306 23.44 -26.12 14.57
N LYS A 307 23.92 -26.61 13.42
CA LYS A 307 24.24 -28.03 13.15
C LYS A 307 25.31 -28.64 14.05
N ASN A 308 26.27 -27.82 14.49
CA ASN A 308 27.44 -28.23 15.25
C ASN A 308 27.45 -27.53 16.62
N ALA A 309 27.96 -28.19 17.65
CA ALA A 309 28.15 -27.58 18.98
C ALA A 309 29.09 -26.34 18.94
N GLU A 310 30.03 -26.31 18.00
CA GLU A 310 30.92 -25.16 17.74
C GLU A 310 30.15 -23.95 17.18
N ALA A 311 29.14 -24.18 16.34
CA ALA A 311 28.29 -23.14 15.77
C ALA A 311 27.35 -22.55 16.85
N GLN A 312 26.82 -23.41 17.72
CA GLN A 312 26.11 -22.97 18.93
C GLN A 312 27.02 -22.19 19.88
N ALA A 313 28.26 -22.63 20.09
CA ALA A 313 29.22 -21.95 20.95
C ALA A 313 29.61 -20.57 20.43
N LEU A 314 29.84 -20.42 19.12
CA LEU A 314 30.11 -19.14 18.46
C LEU A 314 28.96 -18.15 18.69
N LEU A 315 27.72 -18.58 18.46
CA LEU A 315 26.52 -17.74 18.62
C LEU A 315 26.23 -17.39 20.09
N ALA A 316 26.46 -18.32 21.03
CA ALA A 316 26.26 -18.08 22.46
C ALA A 316 27.34 -17.19 23.10
N GLN A 317 28.52 -17.09 22.48
CA GLN A 317 29.62 -16.22 22.95
C GLN A 317 29.65 -14.86 22.25
N TRP A 318 28.76 -14.62 21.27
CA TRP A 318 28.76 -13.38 20.50
C TRP A 318 28.15 -12.21 21.28
N ASP A 319 28.86 -11.08 21.31
CA ASP A 319 28.39 -9.84 21.94
C ASP A 319 27.33 -9.15 21.06
N LEU A 320 26.07 -9.20 21.48
CA LEU A 320 24.97 -8.50 20.82
C LEU A 320 25.20 -6.98 20.73
N SER A 321 25.95 -6.38 21.67
CA SER A 321 26.31 -4.95 21.61
C SER A 321 27.28 -4.62 20.47
N LYS A 322 27.97 -5.63 19.91
CA LYS A 322 28.76 -5.51 18.67
C LYS A 322 27.84 -5.52 17.45
N THR A 323 26.82 -6.39 17.41
CA THR A 323 25.80 -6.39 16.35
C THR A 323 25.08 -5.04 16.28
N ASP A 324 24.60 -4.51 17.42
CA ASP A 324 23.86 -3.24 17.43
C ASP A 324 24.70 -2.06 16.93
N LYS A 325 26.02 -2.03 17.23
CA LYS A 325 26.96 -1.05 16.67
C LYS A 325 27.15 -1.22 15.16
N LEU A 326 27.41 -2.44 14.69
CA LEU A 326 27.65 -2.72 13.27
C LEU A 326 26.44 -2.38 12.40
N VAL A 327 25.22 -2.67 12.86
CA VAL A 327 23.97 -2.29 12.17
C VAL A 327 23.83 -0.78 12.07
N GLU A 328 24.19 -0.05 13.12
CA GLU A 328 24.07 1.41 13.18
C GLU A 328 25.21 2.15 12.43
N GLU A 329 26.42 1.59 12.41
CA GLU A 329 27.51 2.03 11.54
C GLU A 329 27.15 1.80 10.06
N ARG A 330 26.56 0.64 9.74
CA ARG A 330 26.06 0.34 8.38
C ARG A 330 24.93 1.30 7.96
N ARG A 331 23.99 1.62 8.86
CA ARG A 331 22.97 2.66 8.61
C ARG A 331 23.63 3.99 8.23
N LYS A 332 24.61 4.44 9.01
CA LYS A 332 25.35 5.69 8.76
C LYS A 332 26.12 5.68 7.44
N VAL A 333 26.68 4.54 7.02
CA VAL A 333 27.33 4.41 5.71
C VAL A 333 26.32 4.46 4.56
N ILE A 334 25.13 3.88 4.72
CA ILE A 334 24.05 3.99 3.72
C ILE A 334 23.58 5.45 3.63
N GLU A 335 23.33 6.09 4.77
CA GLU A 335 22.91 7.49 4.89
C GLU A 335 23.94 8.46 4.28
N ALA A 336 25.23 8.26 4.56
CA ALA A 336 26.31 9.04 3.97
C ALA A 336 26.40 8.84 2.45
N LYS A 337 26.34 7.60 1.96
CA LYS A 337 26.29 7.29 0.52
C LYS A 337 25.03 7.83 -0.16
N TRP A 338 23.95 8.07 0.58
CA TRP A 338 22.77 8.79 0.07
C TRP A 338 23.07 10.29 0.00
N GLN A 339 23.59 10.91 1.05
CA GLN A 339 23.91 12.35 1.06
C GLN A 339 25.00 12.75 0.05
N GLU A 340 25.99 11.90 -0.20
CA GLU A 340 27.00 12.08 -1.26
C GLU A 340 26.40 12.13 -2.68
N ARG A 341 25.21 11.56 -2.89
CA ARG A 341 24.47 11.60 -4.17
C ARG A 341 23.59 12.86 -4.32
N ILE A 342 23.45 13.68 -3.28
CA ILE A 342 22.57 14.85 -3.28
C ILE A 342 23.30 16.07 -3.85
N THR A 343 23.37 16.12 -5.18
CA THR A 343 24.05 17.19 -5.92
C THR A 343 23.19 18.45 -6.04
N ASN A 344 21.88 18.33 -6.32
CA ASN A 344 21.01 19.46 -6.64
C ASN A 344 20.15 19.94 -5.45
N HIS A 345 19.75 21.21 -5.46
CA HIS A 345 18.91 21.81 -4.41
C HIS A 345 17.54 21.10 -4.26
N VAL A 346 16.95 20.64 -5.37
CA VAL A 346 15.66 19.92 -5.35
C VAL A 346 15.76 18.60 -4.60
N GLU A 347 16.91 17.92 -4.68
CA GLU A 347 17.17 16.67 -3.95
C GLU A 347 17.42 16.94 -2.46
N ARG A 348 18.07 18.07 -2.11
CA ARG A 348 18.18 18.52 -0.71
C ARG A 348 16.81 18.79 -0.12
N GLU A 349 15.91 19.42 -0.88
CA GLU A 349 14.55 19.68 -0.45
C GLU A 349 13.74 18.38 -0.29
N GLN A 350 13.81 17.45 -1.26
CA GLN A 350 13.12 16.16 -1.17
C GLN A 350 13.66 15.26 -0.05
N PHE A 351 14.98 15.25 0.17
CA PHE A 351 15.60 14.54 1.28
C PHE A 351 15.23 15.17 2.63
N ALA A 352 15.27 16.50 2.75
CA ALA A 352 14.81 17.20 3.95
C ALA A 352 13.33 16.92 4.22
N LEU A 353 12.48 16.92 3.19
CA LEU A 353 11.07 16.50 3.27
C LEU A 353 10.95 15.08 3.82
N MET A 354 11.72 14.11 3.30
CA MET A 354 11.70 12.73 3.79
C MET A 354 12.17 12.61 5.24
N GLN A 355 13.22 13.33 5.64
CA GLN A 355 13.70 13.37 7.03
C GLN A 355 12.65 13.99 7.97
N ILE A 356 12.03 15.12 7.61
CA ILE A 356 10.91 15.74 8.34
C ILE A 356 9.74 14.75 8.51
N HIS A 357 9.42 13.97 7.47
CA HIS A 357 8.35 12.98 7.56
C HIS A 357 8.72 11.84 8.52
N SER A 358 9.95 11.30 8.45
CA SER A 358 10.42 10.27 9.39
C SER A 358 10.43 10.76 10.84
N GLU A 359 10.99 11.96 11.07
CA GLU A 359 11.01 12.65 12.37
C GLU A 359 9.61 12.74 13.00
N LEU A 360 8.64 13.30 12.28
CA LEU A 360 7.26 13.45 12.75
C LEU A 360 6.56 12.09 12.97
N LEU A 361 6.86 11.07 12.17
CA LEU A 361 6.32 9.71 12.33
C LEU A 361 6.91 9.01 13.56
N GLU A 362 8.17 9.23 13.91
CA GLU A 362 8.81 8.68 15.10
C GLU A 362 8.33 9.38 16.38
N ILE A 363 8.27 10.71 16.39
CA ILE A 363 7.67 11.50 17.48
C ILE A 363 6.23 11.03 17.80
N ALA A 364 5.43 10.70 16.78
CA ALA A 364 4.06 10.19 16.98
C ALA A 364 3.99 8.74 17.51
N ARG A 365 5.00 7.90 17.24
CA ARG A 365 5.12 6.53 17.81
C ARG A 365 5.58 6.57 19.27
N ASP A 366 6.53 7.45 19.58
CA ASP A 366 7.07 7.65 20.93
C ASP A 366 6.11 8.48 21.80
N GLY A 367 5.26 9.29 21.19
CA GLY A 367 4.21 10.06 21.85
C GLY A 367 4.71 11.35 22.50
N ILE A 368 5.80 11.93 22.00
CA ILE A 368 6.42 13.14 22.57
C ILE A 368 5.64 14.38 22.10
N VAL A 369 4.61 14.74 22.88
CA VAL A 369 3.64 15.81 22.61
C VAL A 369 4.32 17.16 22.30
N GLU A 370 5.26 17.56 23.14
CA GLU A 370 5.94 18.87 23.06
C GLU A 370 6.79 19.01 21.78
N ASP A 371 7.50 17.95 21.38
CA ASP A 371 8.31 17.97 20.16
C ASP A 371 7.45 17.99 18.90
N LEU A 372 6.32 17.26 18.86
CA LEU A 372 5.41 17.37 17.72
C LEU A 372 4.82 18.78 17.62
N GLU A 373 4.43 19.34 18.75
CA GLU A 373 3.82 20.66 18.82
C GLU A 373 4.76 21.74 18.30
N LYS A 374 5.97 21.78 18.84
CA LYS A 374 7.06 22.65 18.41
C LYS A 374 7.42 22.46 16.94
N ARG A 375 7.49 21.22 16.44
CA ARG A 375 7.90 20.94 15.06
C ARG A 375 6.85 21.33 14.03
N LEU A 376 5.56 21.06 14.32
CA LEU A 376 4.46 21.52 13.47
C LEU A 376 4.31 23.05 13.49
N GLU A 377 4.65 23.73 14.59
CA GLU A 377 4.67 25.19 14.63
C GLU A 377 5.84 25.77 13.82
N GLN A 378 7.05 25.21 13.92
CA GLN A 378 8.17 25.58 13.04
C GLN A 378 7.80 25.41 11.56
N LEU A 379 7.18 24.29 11.17
CA LEU A 379 6.78 24.03 9.78
C LEU A 379 5.66 24.96 9.28
N ALA A 380 4.90 25.59 10.18
CA ALA A 380 3.95 26.65 9.83
C ALA A 380 4.65 28.00 9.65
N ASP A 381 5.62 28.33 10.50
CA ASP A 381 6.39 29.58 10.42
C ASP A 381 7.38 29.59 9.25
N GLU A 382 8.10 28.50 8.99
CA GLU A 382 8.93 28.31 7.78
C GLU A 382 8.11 28.52 6.49
N ALA A 383 6.82 28.16 6.49
CA ALA A 383 5.91 28.31 5.36
C ALA A 383 5.34 29.73 5.21
N LEU A 384 5.29 30.50 6.30
CA LEU A 384 4.94 31.92 6.29
C LEU A 384 6.12 32.77 5.80
N GLU A 385 7.34 32.48 6.28
CA GLU A 385 8.58 33.17 5.88
C GLU A 385 8.91 32.99 4.38
N THR A 386 8.68 31.79 3.84
CA THR A 386 8.91 31.47 2.42
C THR A 386 7.72 31.82 1.51
N GLY A 387 6.51 31.95 2.07
CA GLY A 387 5.26 32.06 1.30
C GLY A 387 4.83 30.77 0.58
N GLU A 388 5.50 29.64 0.84
CA GLU A 388 5.26 28.36 0.17
C GLU A 388 4.20 27.50 0.88
N ARG A 389 4.13 26.21 0.53
CA ARG A 389 3.31 25.22 1.24
C ARG A 389 4.13 24.64 2.40
N PRO A 390 3.51 24.37 3.57
CA PRO A 390 4.21 23.73 4.68
C PRO A 390 4.72 22.35 4.26
N ARG A 391 5.99 22.08 4.60
CA ARG A 391 6.73 20.89 4.15
C ARG A 391 6.19 19.59 4.73
N ALA A 392 5.50 19.64 5.87
CA ALA A 392 4.70 18.53 6.41
C ALA A 392 3.48 19.04 7.19
N CYS A 393 2.61 18.12 7.61
CA CYS A 393 1.37 18.40 8.35
C CYS A 393 0.96 17.20 9.22
N ALA A 394 -0.08 17.37 10.04
CA ALA A 394 -0.56 16.33 10.95
C ALA A 394 -1.25 15.12 10.27
N ASP A 395 -1.55 15.20 8.96
CA ASP A 395 -2.06 14.09 8.13
C ASP A 395 -0.96 13.41 7.28
N ILE A 396 0.34 13.65 7.55
CA ILE A 396 1.43 12.84 6.93
C ILE A 396 1.32 11.37 7.32
N ARG A 397 1.92 10.50 6.51
CA ARG A 397 1.70 9.05 6.52
C ARG A 397 2.97 8.24 6.41
N ASP A 398 2.98 7.07 7.05
CA ASP A 398 3.99 6.05 6.82
C ASP A 398 3.77 5.27 5.50
N GLU A 399 4.63 4.29 5.25
CA GLU A 399 4.56 3.34 4.12
C GLU A 399 3.23 2.54 4.02
N LYS A 400 2.49 2.41 5.13
CA LYS A 400 1.17 1.73 5.15
C LYS A 400 0.03 2.72 4.95
N GLY A 401 0.30 4.02 4.85
CA GLY A 401 -0.71 5.07 4.76
C GLY A 401 -1.31 5.47 6.11
N CYS A 402 -0.76 4.99 7.23
CA CYS A 402 -1.20 5.33 8.58
C CYS A 402 -0.78 6.77 8.91
N THR A 403 -1.73 7.61 9.33
CA THR A 403 -1.44 9.00 9.74
C THR A 403 -0.80 9.08 11.12
N LEU A 404 -0.25 10.24 11.50
CA LEU A 404 0.23 10.48 12.87
C LEU A 404 -0.81 10.09 13.94
N LEU A 405 -2.08 10.41 13.69
CA LEU A 405 -3.20 10.02 14.55
C LEU A 405 -3.39 8.50 14.63
N ALA A 406 -3.24 7.78 13.51
CA ALA A 406 -3.35 6.33 13.48
C ALA A 406 -2.20 5.64 14.23
N LEU A 407 -0.98 6.18 14.12
CA LEU A 407 0.18 5.70 14.88
C LEU A 407 0.04 6.00 16.38
N ALA A 408 -0.31 7.23 16.75
CA ALA A 408 -0.58 7.58 18.15
C ALA A 408 -1.71 6.71 18.75
N ALA A 409 -2.71 6.34 17.96
CA ALA A 409 -3.75 5.40 18.35
C ALA A 409 -3.25 3.95 18.48
N GLN A 410 -2.38 3.48 17.57
CA GLN A 410 -1.76 2.14 17.61
C GLN A 410 -0.97 1.87 18.90
N TYR A 411 -0.31 2.89 19.45
CA TYR A 411 0.54 2.78 20.65
C TYR A 411 -0.12 3.37 21.93
N ASP A 412 -1.46 3.53 21.95
CA ASP A 412 -2.27 4.14 23.05
C ASP A 412 -1.69 5.47 23.60
N ARG A 413 -1.10 6.29 22.72
CA ARG A 413 -0.51 7.61 23.04
C ARG A 413 -1.63 8.65 23.20
N VAL A 414 -2.40 8.52 24.28
CA VAL A 414 -3.64 9.28 24.54
C VAL A 414 -3.48 10.79 24.43
N GLU A 415 -2.39 11.33 24.98
CA GLU A 415 -2.11 12.77 25.00
C GLU A 415 -1.81 13.29 23.60
N MET A 416 -1.06 12.51 22.79
CA MET A 416 -0.80 12.79 21.38
C MET A 416 -2.08 12.72 20.54
N VAL A 417 -2.93 11.70 20.75
CA VAL A 417 -4.26 11.58 20.11
C VAL A 417 -5.16 12.76 20.49
N SER A 418 -5.14 13.17 21.77
CA SER A 418 -5.90 14.31 22.27
C SER A 418 -5.43 15.62 21.64
N LEU A 419 -4.12 15.88 21.60
CA LEU A 419 -3.49 17.06 20.97
C LEU A 419 -3.90 17.16 19.49
N LEU A 420 -3.61 16.12 18.70
CA LEU A 420 -3.86 16.06 17.26
C LEU A 420 -5.31 16.38 16.90
N VAL A 421 -6.27 15.90 17.69
CA VAL A 421 -7.69 16.03 17.38
C VAL A 421 -8.31 17.29 17.99
N SER A 422 -7.84 17.76 19.15
CA SER A 422 -8.36 18.98 19.79
C SER A 422 -7.75 20.26 19.21
N LYS A 423 -6.41 20.35 19.09
CA LYS A 423 -5.72 21.55 18.60
C LYS A 423 -6.05 21.84 17.14
N GLY A 424 -6.12 20.82 16.29
CA GLY A 424 -6.57 20.95 14.90
C GLY A 424 -7.98 21.53 14.77
N LYS A 425 -8.94 21.03 15.57
CA LYS A 425 -10.33 21.55 15.58
C LYS A 425 -10.40 22.99 16.11
N ALA A 426 -9.67 23.29 17.19
CA ALA A 426 -9.64 24.63 17.78
C ALA A 426 -9.09 25.67 16.78
N LEU A 427 -7.97 25.35 16.12
CA LEU A 427 -7.38 26.19 15.07
C LEU A 427 -8.30 26.37 13.85
N GLU A 428 -9.00 25.32 13.40
CA GLU A 428 -9.94 25.44 12.28
C GLU A 428 -11.15 26.34 12.62
N ILE A 429 -11.66 26.27 13.85
CA ILE A 429 -12.72 27.18 14.34
C ILE A 429 -12.18 28.61 14.42
N GLN A 430 -11.04 28.83 15.07
CA GLN A 430 -10.44 30.15 15.26
C GLN A 430 -10.11 30.83 13.93
N ALA A 431 -9.52 30.11 12.97
CA ALA A 431 -9.25 30.63 11.63
C ALA A 431 -10.54 31.05 10.92
N ARG A 432 -11.60 30.23 11.01
CA ARG A 432 -12.90 30.50 10.38
C ARG A 432 -13.59 31.73 10.98
N GLU A 433 -13.51 31.90 12.29
CA GLU A 433 -14.08 33.06 13.00
C GLU A 433 -13.34 34.35 12.65
N MET A 434 -12.00 34.33 12.63
CA MET A 434 -11.22 35.53 12.30
C MET A 434 -11.30 35.90 10.80
N LEU A 435 -11.46 34.92 9.89
CA LEU A 435 -11.75 35.18 8.47
C LEU A 435 -13.15 35.78 8.23
N ALA A 436 -14.10 35.59 9.16
CA ALA A 436 -15.45 36.16 9.08
C ALA A 436 -15.55 37.58 9.67
N ALA A 437 -14.56 38.02 10.45
CA ALA A 437 -14.50 39.35 11.05
C ALA A 437 -14.07 40.44 10.03
N THR A 438 -14.38 41.71 10.31
CA THR A 438 -13.81 42.83 9.55
C THR A 438 -12.42 43.17 10.09
N VAL A 439 -11.40 42.53 9.51
CA VAL A 439 -10.02 42.48 10.02
C VAL A 439 -9.24 43.77 9.70
N SER A 440 -8.60 44.37 10.73
CA SER A 440 -7.68 45.52 10.54
C SER A 440 -6.33 45.08 9.95
N SER A 441 -5.54 46.02 9.41
CA SER A 441 -4.23 45.71 8.80
C SER A 441 -3.30 44.94 9.75
N ALA A 442 -3.21 45.34 11.02
CA ALA A 442 -2.38 44.69 12.03
C ALA A 442 -2.87 43.28 12.45
N GLN A 443 -4.10 42.91 12.11
CA GLN A 443 -4.65 41.58 12.41
C GLN A 443 -4.55 40.60 11.22
N LYS A 444 -4.18 41.08 10.02
CA LYS A 444 -4.03 40.20 8.83
C LYS A 444 -2.97 39.13 9.02
N GLU A 445 -1.82 39.51 9.57
CA GLU A 445 -0.70 38.61 9.88
C GLU A 445 -1.12 37.50 10.86
N ALA A 446 -1.91 37.85 11.88
CA ALA A 446 -2.48 36.88 12.82
C ALA A 446 -3.50 35.93 12.16
N VAL A 447 -4.36 36.45 11.26
CA VAL A 447 -5.27 35.62 10.45
C VAL A 447 -4.48 34.64 9.58
N GLU A 448 -3.43 35.11 8.93
CA GLU A 448 -2.59 34.31 8.04
C GLU A 448 -1.84 33.22 8.80
N LYS A 449 -1.20 33.56 9.95
CA LYS A 449 -0.55 32.57 10.83
C LYS A 449 -1.53 31.54 11.38
N THR A 450 -2.69 31.93 11.90
CA THR A 450 -3.68 30.95 12.39
C THR A 450 -4.30 30.12 11.25
N THR A 451 -4.42 30.67 10.04
CA THR A 451 -4.86 29.91 8.85
C THR A 451 -3.81 28.89 8.41
N MET A 452 -2.52 29.23 8.46
CA MET A 452 -1.43 28.29 8.18
C MET A 452 -1.32 27.21 9.26
N LEU A 453 -1.45 27.57 10.55
CA LEU A 453 -1.54 26.61 11.65
C LEU A 453 -2.75 25.66 11.46
N ALA A 454 -3.94 26.18 11.12
CA ALA A 454 -5.11 25.35 10.82
C ALA A 454 -4.93 24.43 9.59
N ARG A 455 -4.04 24.77 8.65
CA ARG A 455 -3.65 23.89 7.53
C ARG A 455 -2.67 22.80 7.96
N VAL A 456 -1.67 23.15 8.79
CA VAL A 456 -0.64 22.21 9.28
C VAL A 456 -1.22 21.23 10.29
N TRP A 457 -2.06 21.70 11.22
CA TRP A 457 -2.73 20.89 12.25
C TRP A 457 -3.99 20.17 11.76
N LYS A 458 -4.25 20.13 10.45
CA LYS A 458 -5.43 19.48 9.89
C LYS A 458 -5.30 17.96 9.97
N VAL A 459 -6.20 17.32 10.72
CA VAL A 459 -6.27 15.86 10.89
C VAL A 459 -7.66 15.35 10.50
N ASN A 460 -7.72 14.26 9.73
CA ASN A 460 -8.97 13.53 9.53
C ASN A 460 -9.08 12.36 10.52
N VAL A 461 -10.00 12.45 11.48
CA VAL A 461 -10.23 11.40 12.50
C VAL A 461 -10.74 10.07 11.89
N ASN A 462 -11.33 10.15 10.69
CA ASN A 462 -11.77 9.02 9.86
C ASN A 462 -10.89 8.87 8.61
N SER A 463 -9.59 9.17 8.72
CA SER A 463 -8.59 8.82 7.71
C SER A 463 -8.57 7.31 7.48
N ARG A 464 -8.01 6.88 6.33
CA ARG A 464 -7.80 5.47 6.03
C ARG A 464 -6.35 5.20 5.62
N ASP A 465 -5.83 4.05 6.04
CA ASP A 465 -4.57 3.47 5.56
C ASP A 465 -4.74 2.83 4.15
N CYS A 466 -3.68 2.27 3.58
CA CYS A 466 -3.72 1.60 2.27
C CYS A 466 -4.62 0.35 2.22
N ARG A 467 -4.99 -0.20 3.40
CA ARG A 467 -5.86 -1.36 3.57
C ARG A 467 -7.29 -0.95 4.00
N GLY A 468 -7.59 0.34 4.06
CA GLY A 468 -8.90 0.92 4.41
C GLY A 468 -9.21 1.01 5.92
N TRP A 469 -8.24 0.77 6.80
CA TRP A 469 -8.40 0.85 8.26
C TRP A 469 -8.44 2.29 8.74
N THR A 470 -9.33 2.58 9.69
CA THR A 470 -9.45 3.88 10.37
C THR A 470 -8.70 3.87 11.71
N PRO A 471 -8.33 5.04 12.27
CA PRO A 471 -7.71 5.14 13.60
C PRO A 471 -8.47 4.38 14.69
N VAL A 472 -9.81 4.35 14.66
CA VAL A 472 -10.64 3.56 15.61
C VAL A 472 -10.51 2.05 15.39
N ALA A 473 -10.48 1.58 14.14
CA ALA A 473 -10.28 0.14 13.88
C ALA A 473 -8.88 -0.31 14.31
N ILE A 474 -7.87 0.54 14.14
CA ILE A 474 -6.49 0.33 14.62
C ILE A 474 -6.46 0.31 16.16
N ALA A 475 -7.04 1.32 16.82
CA ALA A 475 -7.11 1.39 18.27
C ALA A 475 -7.80 0.15 18.89
N VAL A 476 -8.89 -0.33 18.29
CA VAL A 476 -9.56 -1.56 18.75
C VAL A 476 -8.69 -2.80 18.56
N PHE A 477 -8.04 -2.95 17.40
CA PHE A 477 -7.22 -4.12 17.11
C PHE A 477 -5.97 -4.23 17.99
N HIS A 478 -5.39 -3.08 18.37
CA HIS A 478 -4.27 -2.96 19.31
C HIS A 478 -4.70 -2.81 20.79
N GLU A 479 -6.00 -2.89 21.10
CA GLU A 479 -6.55 -2.75 22.46
C GLU A 479 -6.20 -1.43 23.18
N ALA A 480 -5.96 -0.37 22.41
CA ALA A 480 -5.68 1.00 22.83
C ALA A 480 -6.95 1.69 23.37
N LYS A 481 -7.40 1.24 24.54
CA LYS A 481 -8.66 1.62 25.19
C LYS A 481 -8.82 3.13 25.41
N LYS A 482 -7.74 3.84 25.75
CA LYS A 482 -7.80 5.26 26.09
C LYS A 482 -7.84 6.10 24.82
N SER A 483 -6.95 5.83 23.86
CA SER A 483 -6.97 6.48 22.54
C SER A 483 -8.27 6.21 21.79
N LEU A 484 -8.84 5.00 21.89
CA LEU A 484 -10.16 4.68 21.34
C LEU A 484 -11.24 5.63 21.85
N ARG A 485 -11.32 5.86 23.18
CA ARG A 485 -12.33 6.75 23.76
C ARG A 485 -12.20 8.18 23.23
N VAL A 486 -10.98 8.72 23.21
CA VAL A 486 -10.70 10.08 22.70
C VAL A 486 -11.08 10.22 21.22
N LEU A 487 -10.86 9.18 20.39
CA LEU A 487 -11.26 9.17 18.98
C LEU A 487 -12.79 9.18 18.82
N LEU A 488 -13.50 8.30 19.54
CA LEU A 488 -14.97 8.17 19.47
C LEU A 488 -15.68 9.43 19.92
N ASP A 489 -15.27 10.00 21.06
CA ASP A 489 -15.80 11.27 21.61
C ASP A 489 -15.54 12.47 20.66
N ASN A 490 -14.67 12.30 19.67
CA ASN A 490 -14.35 13.30 18.66
C ASN A 490 -14.96 13.04 17.26
N GLY A 491 -15.86 12.08 17.12
CA GLY A 491 -16.58 11.81 15.86
C GLY A 491 -15.90 10.81 14.92
N ALA A 492 -15.03 9.96 15.45
CA ALA A 492 -14.57 8.78 14.72
C ALA A 492 -15.67 7.71 14.65
N ASP A 493 -15.88 7.11 13.47
CA ASP A 493 -16.98 6.20 13.21
C ASP A 493 -16.51 4.73 13.27
N PRO A 494 -16.92 3.96 14.31
CA PRO A 494 -16.54 2.56 14.46
C PRO A 494 -17.23 1.62 13.45
N SER A 495 -18.26 2.09 12.75
CA SER A 495 -18.99 1.31 11.74
C SER A 495 -18.23 1.19 10.41
N LEU A 496 -17.31 2.13 10.13
CA LEU A 496 -16.55 2.21 8.89
C LEU A 496 -15.77 0.92 8.60
N LYS A 497 -15.92 0.42 7.37
CA LYS A 497 -15.34 -0.84 6.94
C LYS A 497 -14.06 -0.64 6.13
N ASN A 498 -13.09 -1.49 6.39
CA ASN A 498 -11.85 -1.62 5.63
C ASN A 498 -12.04 -2.51 4.39
N GLN A 499 -10.95 -2.76 3.64
CA GLN A 499 -10.99 -3.55 2.39
C GLN A 499 -11.43 -5.02 2.56
N TYR A 500 -11.54 -5.51 3.80
CA TYR A 500 -11.98 -6.86 4.13
C TYR A 500 -13.46 -6.91 4.57
N ASN A 501 -14.23 -5.82 4.40
CA ASN A 501 -15.60 -5.68 4.88
C ASN A 501 -15.71 -5.79 6.43
N LYS A 502 -14.59 -5.55 7.14
CA LYS A 502 -14.46 -5.57 8.61
C LYS A 502 -14.40 -4.15 9.16
N ASN A 503 -15.04 -3.92 10.30
CA ASN A 503 -15.05 -2.64 11.02
C ASN A 503 -14.60 -2.85 12.49
N ALA A 504 -14.62 -1.79 13.30
CA ALA A 504 -14.12 -1.84 14.68
C ALA A 504 -14.79 -2.94 15.50
N TYR A 505 -16.12 -3.07 15.42
CA TYR A 505 -16.89 -4.12 16.09
C TYR A 505 -16.50 -5.55 15.69
N TYR A 506 -15.97 -5.77 14.49
CA TYR A 506 -15.40 -7.06 14.11
C TYR A 506 -14.11 -7.33 14.90
N PHE A 507 -13.21 -6.35 14.97
CA PHE A 507 -11.91 -6.47 15.63
C PHE A 507 -11.99 -6.47 17.16
N ALA A 508 -13.14 -6.09 17.73
CA ALA A 508 -13.40 -6.18 19.17
C ALA A 508 -13.88 -7.58 19.61
N LYS A 509 -14.08 -8.55 18.71
CA LYS A 509 -14.49 -9.92 19.09
C LYS A 509 -13.36 -10.67 19.78
N ASP A 510 -13.71 -11.62 20.65
CA ASP A 510 -12.71 -12.53 21.24
C ASP A 510 -12.07 -13.39 20.14
N ASP A 511 -10.75 -13.59 20.25
CA ASP A 511 -10.04 -14.51 19.36
C ASP A 511 -10.23 -15.94 19.89
N LEU A 512 -10.75 -16.83 19.03
CA LEU A 512 -11.15 -18.19 19.39
C LEU A 512 -10.26 -19.26 18.73
N ASP A 513 -10.09 -20.40 19.40
CA ASP A 513 -9.46 -21.59 18.81
C ASP A 513 -10.44 -22.40 17.95
N ALA A 514 -9.95 -23.48 17.32
CA ALA A 514 -10.76 -24.39 16.51
C ALA A 514 -11.82 -25.18 17.30
N ALA A 515 -11.80 -25.14 18.63
CA ALA A 515 -12.81 -25.71 19.52
C ALA A 515 -13.78 -24.66 20.10
N ASN A 516 -13.62 -23.38 19.73
CA ASN A 516 -14.33 -22.19 20.24
C ASN A 516 -13.99 -21.79 21.69
N ASN A 517 -12.83 -22.19 22.22
CA ASN A 517 -12.30 -21.63 23.47
C ASN A 517 -11.73 -20.22 23.20
N ILE A 518 -11.84 -19.32 24.18
CA ILE A 518 -11.25 -17.97 24.09
C ILE A 518 -9.73 -18.08 24.26
N VAL A 519 -8.99 -17.77 23.19
CA VAL A 519 -7.53 -17.64 23.19
C VAL A 519 -7.12 -16.25 23.66
N LYS A 520 -7.83 -15.21 23.19
CA LYS A 520 -7.64 -13.83 23.66
C LYS A 520 -8.98 -13.14 23.91
N SER A 521 -9.19 -12.69 25.15
CA SER A 521 -10.35 -11.89 25.51
C SER A 521 -10.14 -10.43 25.07
N ARG A 522 -11.13 -9.90 24.36
CA ARG A 522 -11.25 -8.48 23.96
C ARG A 522 -12.42 -7.79 24.67
N ALA A 523 -12.87 -8.32 25.81
CA ALA A 523 -14.04 -7.82 26.54
C ALA A 523 -13.94 -6.34 26.92
N GLU A 524 -12.78 -5.89 27.39
CA GLU A 524 -12.59 -4.49 27.82
C GLU A 524 -12.66 -3.49 26.66
N ILE A 525 -12.07 -3.82 25.51
CA ILE A 525 -12.11 -2.95 24.32
C ILE A 525 -13.50 -2.97 23.65
N ARG A 526 -14.29 -4.05 23.80
CA ARG A 526 -15.74 -4.02 23.50
C ARG A 526 -16.49 -3.08 24.42
N GLN A 527 -16.19 -3.09 25.72
CA GLN A 527 -16.95 -2.30 26.68
C GLN A 527 -16.88 -0.80 26.35
N VAL A 528 -15.71 -0.29 25.95
CA VAL A 528 -15.56 1.10 25.47
C VAL A 528 -16.47 1.43 24.28
N LEU A 529 -16.65 0.52 23.31
CA LEU A 529 -17.59 0.70 22.19
C LEU A 529 -19.05 0.66 22.67
N ILE A 530 -19.39 -0.27 23.56
CA ILE A 530 -20.76 -0.46 24.08
C ILE A 530 -21.19 0.73 24.94
N ASP A 531 -20.29 1.25 25.79
CA ASP A 531 -20.56 2.41 26.65
C ASP A 531 -20.81 3.65 25.78
N TRP A 532 -19.94 3.92 24.80
CA TRP A 532 -20.11 5.01 23.83
C TRP A 532 -21.42 4.89 23.04
N GLU A 533 -21.79 3.70 22.57
CA GLU A 533 -23.08 3.46 21.91
C GLU A 533 -24.29 3.72 22.81
N ASN A 534 -24.19 3.42 24.11
CA ASN A 534 -25.28 3.64 25.06
C ASN A 534 -25.43 5.13 25.40
N GLU A 535 -24.33 5.88 25.50
CA GLU A 535 -24.32 7.34 25.69
C GLU A 535 -24.89 8.09 24.47
N HIS A 536 -24.58 7.63 23.25
CA HIS A 536 -25.00 8.27 22.00
C HIS A 536 -26.32 7.74 21.44
N ARG A 537 -27.00 6.81 22.13
CA ARG A 537 -28.31 6.30 21.70
C ARG A 537 -29.39 7.37 21.88
N PRO A 538 -30.17 7.72 20.85
CA PRO A 538 -31.29 8.64 21.02
C PRO A 538 -32.31 8.06 22.01
N ALA A 539 -32.80 8.92 22.91
CA ALA A 539 -33.76 8.53 23.94
C ALA A 539 -35.01 7.87 23.33
N PRO A 540 -35.56 6.80 23.93
CA PRO A 540 -36.71 6.09 23.39
C PRO A 540 -37.92 7.03 23.30
N VAL A 541 -38.42 7.23 22.07
CA VAL A 541 -39.62 8.05 21.81
C VAL A 541 -40.78 7.45 22.60
N ALA A 542 -41.38 8.26 23.48
CA ALA A 542 -42.49 7.82 24.31
C ALA A 542 -43.66 7.31 23.42
N PRO A 543 -44.27 6.15 23.74
CA PRO A 543 -45.31 5.57 22.91
C PRO A 543 -46.53 6.50 22.85
N VAL A 544 -46.84 6.97 21.65
CA VAL A 544 -48.02 7.80 21.39
C VAL A 544 -49.28 6.98 21.75
N PRO A 545 -50.18 7.48 22.63
CA PRO A 545 -51.37 6.73 22.99
C PRO A 545 -52.29 6.56 21.78
N ALA A 546 -52.72 5.33 21.53
CA ALA A 546 -53.53 4.99 20.37
C ALA A 546 -54.94 5.61 20.48
N SER A 547 -55.26 6.53 19.58
CA SER A 547 -56.62 7.06 19.41
C SER A 547 -57.57 5.98 18.87
N PRO A 548 -58.85 5.95 19.31
CA PRO A 548 -59.75 4.83 19.07
C PRO A 548 -60.31 4.76 17.64
N GLU A 549 -60.46 3.53 17.12
CA GLU A 549 -61.15 3.29 15.85
C GLU A 549 -62.66 3.60 15.95
N GLN A 550 -63.21 4.28 14.94
CA GLN A 550 -64.65 4.42 14.72
C GLN A 550 -64.99 4.39 13.20
N PRO A 551 -66.23 4.01 12.80
CA PRO A 551 -66.35 2.81 11.99
C PRO A 551 -66.77 2.99 10.52
N ARG A 552 -66.53 1.95 9.71
CA ARG A 552 -66.99 1.84 8.33
C ARG A 552 -68.51 1.67 8.22
N SER A 553 -69.14 2.38 7.28
CA SER A 553 -70.47 2.06 6.73
C SER A 553 -70.40 1.91 5.19
N LYS A 554 -71.46 1.42 4.54
CA LYS A 554 -71.40 0.85 3.17
C LYS A 554 -72.52 1.35 2.24
N ALA A 555 -72.18 1.77 1.02
CA ALA A 555 -72.93 1.55 -0.22
C ALA A 555 -72.04 1.87 -1.45
N GLY A 556 -72.17 1.26 -2.63
CA GLY A 556 -72.92 0.06 -2.99
C GLY A 556 -73.51 0.10 -4.41
N LYS A 557 -73.19 -0.90 -5.27
CA LYS A 557 -73.57 -1.07 -6.70
C LYS A 557 -72.78 -0.17 -7.68
N LEU A 558 -72.54 -0.51 -8.96
CA LEU A 558 -72.95 -1.67 -9.78
C LEU A 558 -71.76 -2.46 -10.39
N SER A 559 -72.07 -3.63 -10.96
CA SER A 559 -71.27 -4.45 -11.91
C SER A 559 -72.30 -5.22 -12.80
N PRO A 560 -71.98 -6.21 -13.68
CA PRO A 560 -70.70 -6.83 -14.06
C PRO A 560 -70.55 -7.17 -15.59
N LYS A 561 -69.59 -8.07 -15.91
CA LYS A 561 -69.34 -8.82 -17.20
C LYS A 561 -68.46 -8.08 -18.23
N LYS A 562 -67.59 -8.73 -19.02
CA LYS A 562 -67.28 -10.15 -19.38
C LYS A 562 -65.81 -10.15 -19.93
N THR A 563 -64.96 -11.17 -20.10
CA THR A 563 -64.71 -12.61 -19.76
C THR A 563 -63.23 -12.87 -20.19
N ALA A 564 -62.44 -13.90 -19.85
CA ALA A 564 -62.46 -15.13 -19.04
C ALA A 564 -60.97 -15.39 -18.62
N SER A 565 -60.51 -16.19 -17.64
CA SER A 565 -60.96 -17.37 -16.87
C SER A 565 -60.85 -18.76 -17.54
N LYS A 566 -59.89 -19.58 -17.06
CA LYS A 566 -60.11 -20.99 -16.63
C LYS A 566 -58.86 -21.64 -16.00
N THR A 567 -58.99 -22.06 -14.75
CA THR A 567 -58.31 -23.24 -14.15
C THR A 567 -59.40 -24.31 -13.89
N PRO A 568 -59.08 -25.57 -13.50
CA PRO A 568 -58.86 -25.88 -12.07
C PRO A 568 -57.86 -27.04 -11.80
N LYS A 569 -57.76 -27.47 -10.53
CA LYS A 569 -57.06 -28.69 -10.06
C LYS A 569 -58.05 -29.77 -9.57
N LYS A 570 -57.51 -30.99 -9.36
CA LYS A 570 -57.85 -32.06 -8.37
C LYS A 570 -58.57 -33.36 -8.83
N THR A 571 -58.42 -34.34 -7.92
CA THR A 571 -59.11 -35.65 -7.72
C THR A 571 -58.77 -36.86 -8.61
N VAL A 572 -57.74 -37.60 -8.16
CA VAL A 572 -57.81 -39.00 -7.66
C VAL A 572 -58.68 -40.03 -8.43
N ASN A 573 -58.05 -41.12 -8.91
CA ASN A 573 -58.50 -42.48 -8.57
C ASN A 573 -57.42 -43.58 -8.76
N VAL A 574 -57.74 -44.83 -8.37
CA VAL A 574 -56.82 -45.96 -8.19
C VAL A 574 -57.16 -47.16 -9.12
N SER A 575 -56.18 -47.78 -9.80
CA SER A 575 -56.17 -49.24 -10.04
C SER A 575 -54.89 -49.82 -10.67
N LYS A 576 -54.44 -50.94 -10.08
CA LYS A 576 -53.52 -52.01 -10.52
C LYS A 576 -53.38 -52.26 -12.05
N SER A 577 -52.16 -52.57 -12.50
CA SER A 577 -51.85 -53.82 -13.23
C SER A 577 -50.35 -54.15 -13.29
N SER A 578 -50.02 -55.40 -12.97
CA SER A 578 -48.73 -56.09 -13.08
C SER A 578 -48.24 -56.33 -14.51
N THR A 579 -46.91 -56.51 -14.71
CA THR A 579 -46.27 -57.80 -15.15
C THR A 579 -44.75 -57.66 -15.34
N ALA A 580 -43.99 -58.72 -14.99
CA ALA A 580 -42.56 -58.98 -15.34
C ALA A 580 -41.53 -57.90 -14.87
N GLY A 581 -40.27 -58.18 -14.55
CA GLY A 581 -39.35 -59.20 -15.07
C GLY A 581 -38.28 -58.46 -15.91
N ASP A 582 -36.98 -58.64 -15.71
CA ASP A 582 -36.25 -59.77 -15.13
C ASP A 582 -35.05 -59.32 -14.27
N ALA A 583 -34.44 -60.24 -13.51
CA ALA A 583 -33.29 -59.96 -12.66
C ALA A 583 -31.98 -60.53 -13.23
N LYS A 584 -30.88 -59.78 -13.08
CA LYS A 584 -29.53 -60.39 -12.99
C LYS A 584 -28.58 -59.53 -12.18
N ALA A 585 -27.87 -60.18 -11.27
CA ALA A 585 -26.90 -59.60 -10.36
C ALA A 585 -25.51 -60.22 -10.60
N LYS A 586 -24.53 -59.76 -9.81
CA LYS A 586 -23.10 -60.12 -9.84
C LYS A 586 -22.32 -59.42 -10.98
N THR A 587 -21.03 -59.12 -10.82
CA THR A 587 -20.07 -59.65 -9.84
C THR A 587 -19.06 -58.60 -9.38
N LEU A 588 -18.60 -58.66 -8.13
CA LEU A 588 -17.34 -58.02 -7.72
C LEU A 588 -16.17 -58.62 -8.51
N LYS A 589 -15.09 -57.85 -8.70
CA LYS A 589 -13.74 -58.42 -8.76
C LYS A 589 -12.68 -57.44 -8.27
N VAL A 590 -12.27 -57.62 -7.02
CA VAL A 590 -10.97 -57.16 -6.52
C VAL A 590 -9.86 -57.94 -7.23
N LYS A 591 -8.76 -57.29 -7.61
CA LYS A 591 -7.46 -57.96 -7.74
C LYS A 591 -6.30 -57.02 -7.41
N LYS A 592 -5.45 -57.45 -6.48
CA LYS A 592 -4.11 -56.92 -6.20
C LYS A 592 -3.06 -57.67 -7.05
N ALA A 593 -1.82 -57.19 -6.97
CA ALA A 593 -0.58 -57.76 -7.50
C ALA A 593 -0.42 -57.66 -9.04
N LYS A 594 0.79 -57.43 -9.55
CA LYS A 594 2.09 -57.44 -8.86
C LYS A 594 2.44 -56.15 -8.10
#